data_AF-A0A485A374-F1
#
_entry.id   AF-A0A485A374-F1
#
_cell.length_a   1.000
_cell.length_b   1.000
_cell.length_c   1.000
_cell.angle_alpha   90.00
_cell.angle_beta   90.00
_cell.angle_gamma   90.00
#
_symmetry.space_group_name_H-M   'P 1'
#
loop_
_entity.id
_entity.type
_entity.pdbx_description
1 polymer ?
#
loop_
_entity_poly.entity_id
_entity_poly.type
_entity_poly.pdbx_seq_one_letter_code
_entity_poly.pdbx_strand_id
1 'polypeptide(L)'
;MFTLFGPQLVRDLQQRGFDIFLDLKFHDIPNTTAHAVAAAADLGVWMVNVHASGGARMMTAVREALNAFGNDAPLLIAVTVLTSMESSDLLDLGITLSPADYAAKLAQLTKNCGLDGVVCSAQEAVRFKQELGQAFKLITPGIRPAGSEAGRSASHYDARAGADGRR
;
A
#
# COMPACT_ATOMS: atom_id res chain seq x y z
N MET A 1 11.27 -9.37 8.62
CA MET A 1 11.47 -10.61 7.83
C MET A 1 12.38 -10.38 6.63
N PHE A 2 12.06 -9.46 5.71
CA PHE A 2 12.94 -9.15 4.57
C PHE A 2 14.34 -8.68 5.00
N THR A 3 14.47 -7.87 6.05
CA THR A 3 15.79 -7.48 6.59
C THR A 3 16.64 -8.66 7.07
N LEU A 4 16.01 -9.77 7.48
CA LEU A 4 16.70 -10.96 7.99
C LEU A 4 17.12 -11.91 6.86
N PHE A 5 16.27 -12.08 5.84
CA PHE A 5 16.43 -13.14 4.83
C PHE A 5 16.57 -12.62 3.39
N GLY A 6 16.31 -11.34 3.18
CA GLY A 6 16.44 -10.66 1.90
C GLY A 6 15.55 -11.24 0.79
N PRO A 7 15.92 -11.02 -0.48
CA PRO A 7 15.16 -11.48 -1.64
C PRO A 7 15.16 -13.00 -1.81
N GLN A 8 16.06 -13.74 -1.15
CA GLN A 8 16.09 -15.20 -1.28
C GLN A 8 14.80 -15.83 -0.74
N LEU A 9 14.31 -15.35 0.41
CA LEU A 9 13.04 -15.82 0.96
C LEU A 9 11.87 -15.56 0.00
N VAL A 10 11.87 -14.43 -0.71
CA VAL A 10 10.83 -14.11 -1.69
C VAL A 10 10.84 -15.14 -2.83
N ARG A 11 12.02 -15.46 -3.36
CA ARG A 11 12.17 -16.49 -4.40
C ARG A 11 11.72 -17.86 -3.93
N ASP A 12 12.09 -18.24 -2.70
CA ASP A 12 11.72 -19.54 -2.12
C ASP A 12 10.20 -19.68 -1.99
N LEU A 13 9.49 -18.58 -1.68
CA LEU A 13 8.02 -18.57 -1.62
C LEU A 13 7.38 -18.56 -3.02
N GLN A 14 7.93 -17.80 -3.98
CA GLN A 14 7.46 -17.83 -5.37
C GLN A 14 7.64 -19.21 -6.02
N GLN A 15 8.73 -19.92 -5.73
CA GLN A 15 8.95 -21.30 -6.19
C GLN A 15 7.89 -22.29 -5.68
N ARG A 16 7.22 -21.96 -4.57
CA ARG A 16 6.10 -22.72 -4.02
C ARG A 16 4.75 -22.28 -4.62
N GLY A 17 4.74 -21.34 -5.56
CA GLY A 17 3.56 -20.85 -6.26
C GLY A 17 2.80 -19.72 -5.57
N PHE A 18 3.41 -19.02 -4.61
CA PHE A 18 2.77 -17.89 -3.93
C PHE A 18 2.98 -16.57 -4.68
N ASP A 19 1.89 -15.80 -4.84
CA ASP A 19 1.94 -14.39 -5.18
C ASP A 19 2.44 -13.59 -3.97
N ILE A 20 3.52 -12.82 -4.13
CA ILE A 20 4.14 -12.07 -3.03
C ILE A 20 3.80 -10.58 -3.12
N PHE A 21 3.21 -10.05 -2.04
CA PHE A 21 3.21 -8.61 -1.78
C PHE A 21 4.46 -8.22 -0.97
N LEU A 22 5.37 -7.49 -1.61
CA LEU A 22 6.59 -6.99 -0.98
C LEU A 22 6.31 -5.67 -0.23
N ASP A 23 5.94 -5.81 1.03
CA ASP A 23 5.58 -4.70 1.93
C ASP A 23 6.80 -4.06 2.61
N LEU A 24 7.60 -3.30 1.84
CA LEU A 24 8.77 -2.58 2.34
C LEU A 24 8.54 -1.08 2.57
N LYS A 25 7.39 -0.56 2.12
CA LYS A 25 6.94 0.83 2.29
C LYS A 25 8.02 1.83 1.88
N PHE A 26 8.56 1.70 0.67
CA PHE A 26 9.67 2.55 0.24
C PHE A 26 9.34 4.04 0.35
N HIS A 27 10.24 4.80 0.97
CA HIS A 27 10.08 6.21 1.23
C HIS A 27 11.45 6.89 1.24
N ASP A 28 11.82 7.44 0.09
CA ASP A 28 13.10 8.10 -0.14
C ASP A 28 12.94 9.13 -1.28
N ILE A 29 14.02 9.79 -1.68
CA ILE A 29 14.04 10.64 -2.87
C ILE A 29 13.61 9.86 -4.11
N PRO A 30 13.05 10.54 -5.13
CA PRO A 30 12.41 9.87 -6.28
C PRO A 30 13.26 8.80 -6.97
N ASN A 31 14.55 9.09 -7.21
CA ASN A 31 15.45 8.18 -7.91
C ASN A 31 15.74 6.90 -7.13
N THR A 32 15.97 7.01 -5.81
CA THR A 32 16.23 5.85 -4.95
C THR A 32 15.00 4.96 -4.85
N THR A 33 13.83 5.56 -4.63
CA THR A 33 12.56 4.82 -4.56
C THR A 33 12.24 4.15 -5.90
N ALA A 34 12.47 4.83 -7.02
CA ALA A 34 12.27 4.26 -8.35
C ALA A 34 13.17 3.03 -8.60
N HIS A 35 14.46 3.11 -8.26
CA HIS A 35 15.36 1.95 -8.37
C HIS A 35 14.98 0.80 -7.43
N ALA A 36 14.56 1.10 -6.21
CA ALA A 36 14.12 0.08 -5.26
C ALA A 36 12.87 -0.67 -5.75
N VAL A 37 11.92 0.06 -6.35
CA VAL A 37 10.71 -0.54 -6.92
C VAL A 37 10.99 -1.28 -8.22
N ALA A 38 11.90 -0.80 -9.07
CA ALA A 38 12.35 -1.55 -10.24
C ALA A 38 13.00 -2.88 -9.81
N ALA A 39 13.83 -2.88 -8.77
CA ALA A 39 14.41 -4.10 -8.22
C ALA A 39 13.35 -5.06 -7.64
N ALA A 40 12.27 -4.53 -7.06
CA ALA A 40 11.12 -5.34 -6.65
C ALA A 40 10.39 -5.97 -7.85
N ALA A 41 10.25 -5.21 -8.95
CA ALA A 41 9.66 -5.71 -10.19
C ALA A 41 10.54 -6.78 -10.86
N ASP A 42 11.87 -6.60 -10.88
CA ASP A 42 12.82 -7.63 -11.34
C ASP A 42 12.74 -8.92 -10.53
N LEU A 43 12.40 -8.82 -9.23
CA LEU A 43 12.15 -9.97 -8.36
C LEU A 43 10.84 -10.70 -8.70
N GLY A 44 9.99 -10.13 -9.57
CA GLY A 44 8.74 -10.73 -10.03
C GLY A 44 7.65 -10.78 -8.96
N VAL A 45 7.66 -9.84 -8.01
CA VAL A 45 6.63 -9.78 -6.97
C VAL A 45 5.27 -9.41 -7.57
N TRP A 46 4.19 -9.86 -6.96
CA TRP A 46 2.83 -9.54 -7.42
C TRP A 46 2.46 -8.08 -7.11
N MET A 47 2.94 -7.56 -5.98
CA MET A 47 2.61 -6.23 -5.50
C MET A 47 3.79 -5.66 -4.72
N VAL A 48 3.95 -4.34 -4.76
CA VAL A 48 4.94 -3.58 -3.99
C VAL A 48 4.33 -2.26 -3.53
N ASN A 49 4.86 -1.70 -2.44
CA ASN A 49 4.37 -0.42 -1.95
C ASN A 49 5.43 0.65 -1.66
N VAL A 50 4.95 1.88 -1.69
CA VAL A 50 5.67 3.11 -1.34
C VAL A 50 4.87 3.93 -0.33
N HIS A 51 5.45 4.92 0.35
CA HIS A 51 4.68 5.86 1.16
C HIS A 51 4.18 7.05 0.34
N ALA A 52 2.87 7.35 0.39
CA ALA A 52 2.31 8.53 -0.27
C ALA A 52 2.88 9.85 0.29
N SER A 53 3.32 9.85 1.55
CA SER A 53 4.00 10.99 2.17
C SER A 53 5.36 11.34 1.56
N GLY A 54 5.94 10.46 0.74
CA GLY A 54 7.10 10.78 -0.11
C GLY A 54 6.78 11.76 -1.24
N GLY A 55 5.50 12.04 -1.48
CA GLY A 55 5.03 13.10 -2.36
C GLY A 55 4.93 12.71 -3.83
N ALA A 56 4.31 13.60 -4.60
CA ALA A 56 3.95 13.35 -6.00
C ALA A 56 5.16 12.97 -6.87
N ARG A 57 6.26 13.71 -6.73
CA ARG A 57 7.49 13.47 -7.52
C ARG A 57 8.04 12.06 -7.31
N MET A 58 8.01 11.55 -6.08
CA MET A 58 8.47 10.21 -5.78
C MET A 58 7.54 9.17 -6.41
N MET A 59 6.23 9.29 -6.17
CA MET A 59 5.24 8.36 -6.71
C MET A 59 5.21 8.32 -8.24
N THR A 60 5.29 9.48 -8.91
CA THR A 60 5.35 9.56 -10.37
C THR A 60 6.61 8.90 -10.93
N ALA A 61 7.79 9.17 -10.36
CA ALA A 61 9.04 8.56 -10.80
C ALA A 61 9.00 7.02 -10.68
N VAL A 62 8.39 6.52 -9.60
CA VAL A 62 8.21 5.08 -9.40
C VAL A 62 7.24 4.48 -10.43
N ARG A 63 6.11 5.15 -10.70
CA ARG A 63 5.14 4.70 -11.71
C ARG A 63 5.79 4.61 -13.09
N GLU A 64 6.58 5.62 -13.45
CA GLU A 64 7.32 5.69 -14.71
C GLU A 64 8.37 4.58 -14.83
N ALA A 65 9.12 4.30 -13.75
CA ALA A 65 10.12 3.23 -13.73
C ALA A 65 9.50 1.86 -14.03
N LEU A 66 8.25 1.63 -13.63
CA LEU A 66 7.55 0.38 -13.91
C LEU A 66 7.04 0.23 -15.35
N ASN A 67 7.08 1.28 -16.17
CA ASN A 67 6.65 1.17 -17.58
C ASN A 67 7.50 0.17 -18.37
N ALA A 68 8.77 -0.01 -18.00
CA ALA A 68 9.68 -0.96 -18.64
C ALA A 68 9.25 -2.43 -18.48
N PHE A 69 8.41 -2.74 -17.49
CA PHE A 69 7.94 -4.09 -17.17
C PHE A 69 6.60 -4.43 -17.86
N GLY A 70 5.91 -3.44 -18.45
CA GLY A 70 4.65 -3.66 -19.16
C GLY A 70 3.61 -4.40 -18.32
N ASN A 71 3.10 -5.51 -18.85
CA ASN A 71 2.09 -6.34 -18.17
C ASN A 71 2.65 -7.15 -16.99
N ASP A 72 3.96 -7.30 -16.89
CA ASP A 72 4.64 -8.02 -15.80
C ASP A 72 4.95 -7.08 -14.61
N ALA A 73 4.60 -5.80 -14.71
CA ALA A 73 4.78 -4.85 -13.61
C ALA A 73 3.95 -5.27 -12.38
N PRO A 74 4.52 -5.21 -11.16
CA PRO A 74 3.75 -5.42 -9.94
C PRO A 74 2.68 -4.35 -9.78
N LEU A 75 1.61 -4.69 -9.05
CA LEU A 75 0.70 -3.67 -8.54
C LEU A 75 1.46 -2.71 -7.64
N LEU A 76 1.36 -1.42 -7.92
CA LEU A 76 2.01 -0.36 -7.19
C LEU A 76 1.01 0.35 -6.29
N ILE A 77 1.16 0.12 -4.98
CA ILE A 77 0.24 0.61 -3.95
C ILE A 77 0.93 1.66 -3.08
N ALA A 78 0.23 2.71 -2.67
CA ALA A 78 0.76 3.65 -1.69
C ALA A 78 0.21 3.41 -0.29
N VAL A 79 1.05 3.49 0.73
CA VAL A 79 0.62 3.61 2.12
C VAL A 79 0.22 5.06 2.39
N THR A 80 -0.99 5.25 2.92
CA THR A 80 -1.50 6.56 3.35
C THR A 80 -1.03 6.91 4.76
N VAL A 81 -1.90 6.82 5.76
CA VAL A 81 -1.59 6.96 7.18
C VAL A 81 -1.47 5.56 7.77
N LEU A 82 -0.42 5.32 8.56
CA LEU A 82 -0.26 4.04 9.24
C LEU A 82 -1.41 3.86 10.23
N THR A 83 -1.98 2.66 10.29
CA THR A 83 -3.10 2.35 11.20
C THR A 83 -2.75 2.47 12.69
N SER A 84 -1.47 2.63 13.01
CA SER A 84 -0.95 2.90 14.35
C SER A 84 -0.91 4.39 14.71
N MET A 85 -1.15 5.31 13.77
CA MET A 85 -1.09 6.75 14.02
C MET A 85 -2.44 7.30 14.43
N GLU A 86 -2.44 8.06 15.51
CA GLU A 86 -3.57 8.81 16.04
C GLU A 86 -3.36 10.32 15.76
N SER A 87 -4.37 11.14 16.06
CA SER A 87 -4.31 12.59 15.78
C SER A 87 -3.12 13.29 16.46
N SER A 88 -2.70 12.82 17.64
CA SER A 88 -1.53 13.35 18.35
C SER A 88 -0.24 13.13 17.58
N ASP A 89 -0.05 11.95 17.00
CA ASP A 89 1.16 11.63 16.23
C ASP A 89 1.27 12.50 14.97
N LEU A 90 0.11 12.81 14.34
CA LEU A 90 0.07 13.71 13.19
C LEU A 90 0.36 15.16 13.58
N LEU A 91 -0.12 15.61 14.74
CA LEU A 91 0.17 16.95 15.24
C LEU A 91 1.66 17.15 15.52
N ASP A 92 2.36 16.14 16.05
CA ASP A 92 3.82 16.19 16.24
C ASP A 92 4.58 16.39 14.93
N LEU A 93 4.00 15.96 13.80
CA LEU A 93 4.53 16.17 12.44
C LEU A 93 4.05 17.47 11.79
N GLY A 94 3.30 18.31 12.51
CA GLY A 94 2.71 19.55 11.99
C GLY A 94 1.49 19.35 11.10
N ILE A 95 0.86 18.17 11.15
CA ILE A 95 -0.33 17.84 10.36
C ILE A 95 -1.57 18.02 11.25
N THR A 96 -2.40 19.02 10.92
CA THR A 96 -3.60 19.37 11.70
C THR A 96 -4.88 18.66 11.23
N LEU A 97 -4.81 17.94 10.10
CA LEU A 97 -5.91 17.14 9.61
C LEU A 97 -6.12 15.91 10.50
N SER A 98 -7.37 15.44 10.59
CA SER A 98 -7.66 14.13 11.18
C SER A 98 -6.93 13.02 10.40
N PRO A 99 -6.61 11.86 11.03
CA PRO A 99 -6.03 10.72 10.32
C PRO A 99 -6.81 10.32 9.07
N ALA A 100 -8.15 10.28 9.15
CA ALA A 100 -9.01 9.91 8.04
C ALA A 100 -8.95 10.94 6.89
N ASP A 101 -8.94 12.24 7.19
CA ASP A 101 -8.89 13.28 6.16
C ASP A 101 -7.49 13.39 5.53
N TYR A 102 -6.44 13.18 6.33
CA TYR A 102 -5.09 13.12 5.80
C TYR A 102 -4.89 11.87 4.93
N ALA A 103 -5.43 10.71 5.34
CA ALA A 103 -5.42 9.51 4.52
C ALA A 103 -6.17 9.71 3.20
N ALA A 104 -7.34 10.35 3.21
CA ALA A 104 -8.09 10.71 2.00
C ALA A 104 -7.27 11.62 1.07
N LYS A 105 -6.61 12.65 1.63
CA LYS A 105 -5.73 13.55 0.87
C LYS A 105 -4.57 12.79 0.21
N LEU A 106 -3.93 11.88 0.94
CA LEU A 106 -2.84 11.05 0.42
C LEU A 106 -3.35 10.04 -0.62
N ALA A 107 -4.54 9.48 -0.46
CA ALA A 107 -5.14 8.56 -1.42
C ALA A 107 -5.50 9.25 -2.73
N GLN A 108 -6.05 10.47 -2.66
CA GLN A 108 -6.30 11.28 -3.85
C GLN A 108 -4.99 11.64 -4.57
N LEU A 109 -3.94 12.01 -3.83
CA LEU A 109 -2.62 12.27 -4.39
C LEU A 109 -2.07 11.03 -5.12
N THR A 110 -2.20 9.86 -4.49
CA THR A 110 -1.79 8.57 -5.05
C THR A 110 -2.48 8.28 -6.38
N LYS A 111 -3.80 8.46 -6.43
CA LYS A 111 -4.58 8.31 -7.67
C LYS A 111 -4.13 9.28 -8.76
N ASN A 112 -3.87 10.55 -8.40
CA ASN A 112 -3.40 11.56 -9.36
C ASN A 112 -2.00 11.24 -9.92
N CYS A 113 -1.18 10.52 -9.16
CA CYS A 113 0.13 10.02 -9.62
C CYS A 113 0.05 8.74 -10.47
N GLY A 114 -1.15 8.20 -10.69
CA GLY A 114 -1.35 7.01 -11.53
C GLY A 114 -0.96 5.69 -10.87
N LEU A 115 -0.90 5.65 -9.54
CA LEU A 115 -0.71 4.40 -8.80
C LEU A 115 -1.98 3.55 -8.81
N ASP A 116 -1.83 2.25 -8.62
CA ASP A 116 -2.91 1.27 -8.77
C ASP A 116 -3.90 1.32 -7.59
N GLY A 117 -3.46 1.80 -6.42
CA GLY A 117 -4.28 1.82 -5.22
C GLY A 117 -3.56 2.30 -3.97
N VAL A 118 -4.24 2.14 -2.83
CA VAL A 118 -3.70 2.45 -1.50
C VAL A 118 -3.87 1.32 -0.51
N VAL A 119 -2.99 1.30 0.49
CA VAL A 119 -3.27 0.65 1.77
C VAL A 119 -4.16 1.57 2.59
N CYS A 120 -5.28 1.06 3.11
CA CYS A 120 -6.18 1.83 3.98
C CYS A 120 -6.78 0.96 5.09
N SER A 121 -7.41 1.58 6.07
CA SER A 121 -8.23 0.88 7.06
C SER A 121 -9.55 0.38 6.45
N ALA A 122 -10.21 -0.56 7.13
CA ALA A 122 -11.53 -1.03 6.71
C ALA A 122 -12.59 0.09 6.79
N GLN A 123 -12.47 1.00 7.75
CA GLN A 123 -13.39 2.13 7.93
C GLN A 123 -13.31 3.13 6.77
N GLU A 124 -12.12 3.31 6.19
CA GLU A 124 -11.90 4.22 5.06
C GLU A 124 -12.33 3.61 3.72
N ALA A 125 -12.40 2.28 3.62
CA ALA A 125 -12.56 1.59 2.34
C ALA A 125 -13.85 1.99 1.58
N VAL A 126 -14.98 2.13 2.29
CA VAL A 126 -16.26 2.53 1.68
C VAL A 126 -16.16 3.94 1.11
N ARG A 127 -15.63 4.89 1.89
CA ARG A 127 -15.43 6.28 1.47
C ARG A 127 -14.50 6.34 0.26
N PHE A 128 -13.38 5.63 0.29
CA PHE A 128 -12.41 5.64 -0.80
C PHE A 128 -12.97 5.02 -2.09
N LYS A 129 -13.81 3.98 -2.02
CA LYS A 129 -14.46 3.45 -3.23
C LYS A 129 -15.40 4.46 -3.88
N GLN A 130 -16.12 5.25 -3.07
CA GLN A 130 -17.01 6.29 -3.57
C GLN A 130 -16.24 7.45 -4.21
N GLU A 131 -15.16 7.91 -3.56
CA GLU A 131 -14.39 9.08 -4.01
C GLU A 131 -13.39 8.74 -5.13
N LEU A 132 -12.73 7.59 -5.04
CA LEU A 132 -11.61 7.20 -5.90
C LEU A 132 -12.01 6.20 -7.00
N GLY A 133 -13.22 5.64 -6.93
CA GLY A 133 -13.79 4.77 -7.94
C GLY A 133 -13.41 3.30 -7.78
N GLN A 134 -14.16 2.42 -8.46
CA GLN A 134 -14.09 0.97 -8.25
C GLN A 134 -12.79 0.34 -8.73
N ALA A 135 -12.16 0.91 -9.76
CA ALA A 135 -10.89 0.41 -10.30
C ALA A 135 -9.70 0.60 -9.35
N PHE A 136 -9.75 1.64 -8.50
CA PHE A 136 -8.68 1.98 -7.56
C PHE A 136 -8.60 0.94 -6.44
N LYS A 137 -7.45 0.28 -6.30
CA LYS A 137 -7.28 -0.87 -5.40
C LYS A 137 -7.20 -0.42 -3.95
N LEU A 138 -7.97 -1.05 -3.07
CA LEU A 138 -7.94 -0.77 -1.64
C LEU A 138 -7.44 -1.98 -0.86
N ILE A 139 -6.17 -1.95 -0.44
CA ILE A 139 -5.55 -3.04 0.31
C ILE A 139 -5.77 -2.80 1.80
N THR A 140 -6.57 -3.62 2.47
CA THR A 140 -6.89 -3.46 3.90
C THR A 140 -6.21 -4.54 4.76
N PRO A 141 -5.05 -4.26 5.40
CA PRO A 141 -4.40 -5.21 6.29
C PRO A 141 -5.22 -5.39 7.59
N GLY A 142 -5.08 -6.55 8.22
CA GLY A 142 -5.68 -6.81 9.54
C GLY A 142 -7.13 -7.28 9.52
N ILE A 143 -7.64 -7.80 8.40
CA ILE A 143 -8.93 -8.52 8.37
C ILE A 143 -8.76 -9.83 9.13
N ARG A 144 -9.47 -9.98 10.26
CA ARG A 144 -9.49 -11.24 11.01
C ARG A 144 -10.64 -12.14 10.54
N PRO A 145 -10.41 -13.47 10.43
CA PRO A 145 -11.50 -14.43 10.28
C PRO A 145 -12.48 -14.35 11.46
N ALA A 146 -13.76 -14.62 11.19
CA ALA A 146 -14.78 -14.68 12.23
C ALA A 146 -14.40 -15.73 13.30
N GLY A 147 -14.43 -15.36 14.59
CA GLY A 147 -14.16 -16.27 15.72
C GLY A 147 -12.76 -16.19 16.35
N SER A 148 -11.91 -15.25 15.95
CA SER A 148 -10.62 -14.99 16.62
C SER A 148 -10.74 -13.96 17.75
N GLU A 149 -9.96 -14.10 18.83
CA GLU A 149 -10.01 -13.20 20.00
C GLU A 149 -9.82 -11.72 19.63
N ALA A 150 -10.54 -10.86 20.34
CA ALA A 150 -10.63 -9.43 20.07
C ALA A 150 -9.31 -8.68 20.41
N GLY A 151 -8.70 -8.10 19.38
CA GLY A 151 -7.70 -7.02 19.49
C GLY A 151 -8.13 -5.82 18.63
N ARG A 152 -7.27 -4.80 18.45
CA ARG A 152 -7.50 -3.61 17.58
C ARG A 152 -7.58 -3.98 16.07
N SER A 153 -8.48 -4.86 15.66
CA SER A 153 -8.67 -5.29 14.27
C SER A 153 -10.16 -5.26 13.92
N ALA A 154 -10.48 -4.88 12.67
CA ALA A 154 -11.87 -4.82 12.20
C ALA A 154 -12.48 -6.22 12.05
N SER A 155 -13.79 -6.33 12.31
CA SER A 155 -14.55 -7.57 12.17
C SER A 155 -14.56 -8.06 10.72
N HIS A 156 -14.69 -9.37 10.49
CA HIS A 156 -14.72 -9.96 9.14
C HIS A 156 -15.85 -9.39 8.25
N TYR A 157 -16.91 -8.83 8.87
CA TYR A 157 -18.06 -8.24 8.20
C TYR A 157 -17.82 -6.81 7.70
N ASP A 158 -17.04 -5.98 8.42
CA ASP A 158 -16.75 -4.60 8.01
C ASP A 158 -15.79 -4.52 6.81
N ALA A 159 -14.90 -5.50 6.66
CA ALA A 159 -13.82 -5.41 5.68
C ALA A 159 -14.21 -5.79 4.24
N ARG A 160 -15.38 -6.41 4.02
CA ARG A 160 -15.80 -6.86 2.66
C ARG A 160 -16.47 -5.78 1.82
N ALA A 161 -16.78 -4.62 2.39
CA ALA A 161 -17.55 -3.58 1.69
C ALA A 161 -16.73 -2.74 0.70
N GLY A 162 -15.43 -3.00 0.52
CA GLY A 162 -14.62 -2.25 -0.44
C GLY A 162 -13.15 -2.66 -0.60
N ALA A 163 -12.67 -3.68 0.12
CA ALA A 163 -11.28 -4.11 0.05
C ALA A 163 -11.00 -4.99 -1.17
N ASP A 164 -9.88 -4.73 -1.85
CA ASP A 164 -9.32 -5.55 -2.91
C ASP A 164 -8.12 -6.31 -2.35
N GLY A 165 -8.16 -7.64 -2.43
CA GLY A 165 -7.04 -8.50 -2.05
C GLY A 165 -7.24 -9.90 -2.60
N ARG A 166 -6.16 -10.51 -3.09
CA ARG A 166 -6.18 -11.96 -3.37
C ARG A 166 -6.03 -12.71 -2.05
N ARG A 167 -6.72 -13.85 -1.94
CA ARG A 167 -6.63 -14.76 -0.79
C ARG A 167 -5.37 -15.59 -0.87
#